data_AF-A0A371D7A1-F1
#
_entry.id   AF-A0A371D7A1-F1
#
_cell.length_a   1.000
_cell.length_b   1.000
_cell.length_c   1.000
_cell.angle_alpha   90.00
_cell.angle_beta   90.00
_cell.angle_gamma   90.00
#
_symmetry.space_group_name_H-M   'P 1'
#
loop_
_entity.id
_entity.type
_entity.pdbx_description
1 polymer ?
#
loop_
_entity_poly.entity_id
_entity_poly.type
_entity_poly.pdbx_seq_one_letter_code
_entity_poly.pdbx_strand_id
1 'polypeptide(L)'
;MTTSRTASYPSSPFVLRPFSEPEIQDVSAREKKRMRAFNAHLSSIRIMSEHVYRRLKGRFPSLKEMGIHDNMTELYKVIEALIVLHNICIDFNDRPEYIWAFDPKDPIRDDEEVPEEVDPDTLGERIVGQTENPQHETDAWLKDRGHEMRQELLDKLFPIENF
;
A
#
# COMPACT_ATOMS: atom_id res chain seq x y z
N MET A 1 33.34 -13.67 -8.72
CA MET A 1 31.90 -14.03 -8.68
C MET A 1 31.26 -13.15 -7.63
N THR A 2 30.61 -12.07 -8.06
CA THR A 2 30.06 -11.05 -7.16
C THR A 2 28.55 -11.19 -7.19
N THR A 3 27.96 -11.70 -6.12
CA THR A 3 26.52 -11.87 -5.97
C THR A 3 25.88 -10.51 -5.65
N SER A 4 25.31 -9.86 -6.67
CA SER A 4 24.45 -8.69 -6.48
C SER A 4 23.09 -9.17 -5.97
N ARG A 5 22.86 -8.98 -4.67
CA ARG A 5 21.59 -9.30 -4.00
C ARG A 5 20.72 -8.04 -4.03
N THR A 6 20.02 -7.80 -5.13
CA THR A 6 18.93 -6.83 -5.21
C THR A 6 17.64 -7.59 -5.48
N ALA A 7 17.09 -8.22 -4.45
CA ALA A 7 15.69 -8.63 -4.49
C ALA A 7 14.84 -7.35 -4.34
N SER A 8 14.76 -6.56 -5.41
CA SER A 8 13.71 -5.58 -5.57
C SER A 8 12.52 -6.35 -6.08
N TYR A 9 11.51 -6.56 -5.23
CA TYR A 9 10.23 -7.13 -5.63
C TYR A 9 9.74 -6.44 -6.91
N PRO A 10 9.18 -7.18 -7.88
CA PRO A 10 8.56 -6.57 -9.04
C PRO A 10 7.50 -5.60 -8.54
N SER A 11 7.67 -4.31 -8.83
CA SER A 11 6.73 -3.28 -8.40
C SER A 11 5.36 -3.65 -8.98
N SER A 12 4.41 -3.95 -8.11
CA SER A 12 3.03 -4.17 -8.51
C SER A 12 2.58 -3.00 -9.38
N PRO A 13 1.97 -3.25 -10.56
CA PRO A 13 1.55 -2.19 -11.48
C PRO A 13 0.51 -1.25 -10.83
N PHE A 14 -0.07 -1.65 -9.71
CA PHE A 14 -1.07 -0.91 -8.96
C PHE A 14 -0.50 0.01 -7.88
N VAL A 15 0.83 0.03 -7.68
CA VAL A 15 1.46 0.78 -6.58
C VAL A 15 2.39 1.85 -7.14
N LEU A 16 2.19 3.09 -6.66
CA LEU A 16 3.08 4.21 -6.95
C LEU A 16 4.51 3.89 -6.48
N ARG A 17 5.45 3.82 -7.42
CA ARG A 17 6.84 3.45 -7.13
C ARG A 17 7.72 4.67 -6.80
N PRO A 18 8.66 4.55 -5.85
CA PRO A 18 9.72 5.53 -5.71
C PRO A 18 10.64 5.53 -6.96
N PHE A 19 11.43 6.58 -7.11
CA PHE A 19 12.54 6.58 -8.06
C PHE A 19 13.68 5.68 -7.58
N SER A 20 14.21 4.85 -8.47
CA SER A 20 15.36 4.00 -8.19
C SER A 20 16.67 4.80 -8.16
N GLU A 21 17.70 4.26 -7.52
CA GLU A 21 19.00 4.92 -7.43
C GLU A 21 19.63 5.19 -8.81
N PRO A 22 19.56 4.30 -9.83
CA PRO A 22 20.00 4.61 -11.19
C PRO A 22 19.25 5.80 -11.81
N GLU A 23 17.91 5.84 -11.69
CA GLU A 23 17.11 6.98 -12.18
C GLU A 23 17.55 8.30 -11.54
N ILE A 24 17.94 8.28 -10.26
CA ILE A 24 18.38 9.46 -9.51
C ILE A 24 19.83 9.88 -9.87
N GLN A 25 20.66 8.97 -10.36
CA GLN A 25 22.05 9.25 -10.70
C GLN A 25 22.23 9.87 -12.08
N ASP A 26 21.33 9.58 -13.02
CA ASP A 26 21.41 10.04 -14.42
C ASP A 26 20.80 11.44 -14.66
N VAL A 27 20.44 12.17 -13.60
CA VAL A 27 19.76 13.47 -13.70
C VAL A 27 20.58 14.62 -13.10
N SER A 28 20.15 15.85 -13.38
CA SER A 28 20.78 17.06 -12.83
C SER A 28 20.76 17.08 -11.30
N ALA A 29 21.66 17.83 -10.66
CA ALA A 29 21.72 17.93 -9.21
C ALA A 29 20.42 18.44 -8.55
N ARG A 30 19.71 19.36 -9.23
CA ARG A 30 18.40 19.87 -8.78
C ARG A 30 17.35 18.78 -8.84
N GLU A 31 17.30 18.04 -9.95
CA GLU A 31 16.36 16.93 -10.13
C GLU A 31 16.62 15.79 -9.13
N LYS A 32 17.89 15.49 -8.86
CA LYS A 32 18.29 14.51 -7.84
C LYS A 32 17.74 14.86 -6.46
N LYS A 33 17.83 16.13 -6.05
CA LYS A 33 17.31 16.60 -4.75
C LYS A 33 15.77 16.49 -4.72
N ARG A 34 15.12 16.84 -5.82
CA ARG A 34 13.68 16.78 -6.02
C ARG A 34 13.13 15.36 -5.94
N MET A 35 13.69 14.41 -6.69
CA MET A 35 13.31 12.99 -6.67
C MET A 35 13.51 12.35 -5.29
N ARG A 36 14.58 12.73 -4.57
CA ARG A 36 14.81 12.27 -3.19
C ARG A 36 13.77 12.82 -2.21
N ALA A 37 13.36 14.08 -2.35
CA ALA A 37 12.30 14.66 -1.54
C ALA A 37 10.96 13.95 -1.79
N PHE A 38 10.64 13.64 -3.05
CA PHE A 38 9.48 12.82 -3.40
C PHE A 38 9.51 11.44 -2.76
N ASN A 39 10.62 10.70 -2.88
CA ASN A 39 10.77 9.39 -2.27
C ASN A 39 10.58 9.43 -0.74
N ALA A 40 11.16 10.44 -0.07
CA ALA A 40 11.01 10.62 1.37
C ALA A 40 9.54 10.88 1.77
N HIS A 41 8.81 11.68 0.98
CA HIS A 41 7.40 11.93 1.21
C HIS A 41 6.54 10.69 0.99
N LEU A 42 6.78 9.95 -0.10
CA LEU A 42 6.09 8.69 -0.39
C LEU A 42 6.30 7.67 0.73
N SER A 43 7.55 7.52 1.21
CA SER A 43 7.86 6.67 2.36
C SER A 43 7.13 7.13 3.63
N SER A 44 7.02 8.43 3.88
CA SER A 44 6.30 8.95 5.03
C SER A 44 4.79 8.65 4.98
N ILE A 45 4.17 8.76 3.80
CA ILE A 45 2.75 8.41 3.61
C ILE A 45 2.55 6.91 3.85
N ARG A 46 3.43 6.06 3.31
CA ARG A 46 3.37 4.61 3.51
C ARG A 46 3.48 4.23 4.98
N ILE A 47 4.44 4.79 5.71
CA ILE A 47 4.60 4.53 7.15
C ILE A 47 3.33 4.94 7.91
N MET A 48 2.74 6.09 7.55
CA MET A 48 1.50 6.56 8.16
C MET A 48 0.33 5.61 7.87
N SER A 49 0.15 5.18 6.62
CA SER A 49 -0.94 4.26 6.27
C SER A 49 -0.76 2.91 6.96
N GLU A 50 0.47 2.36 7.01
CA GLU A 50 0.80 1.14 7.76
C GLU A 50 0.48 1.27 9.25
N HIS A 51 0.79 2.42 9.87
CA HIS A 51 0.42 2.68 11.27
C HIS A 51 -1.09 2.74 11.48
N VAL A 52 -1.84 3.35 10.55
CA VAL A 52 -3.31 3.37 10.60
C VAL A 52 -3.86 1.95 10.50
N TYR A 53 -3.44 1.18 9.49
CA TYR A 53 -3.89 -0.20 9.32
C TYR A 53 -3.54 -1.09 10.52
N ARG A 54 -2.34 -0.93 11.10
CA ARG A 54 -1.96 -1.66 12.32
C ARG A 54 -2.91 -1.33 13.48
N ARG A 55 -3.24 -0.07 13.71
CA ARG A 55 -4.19 0.34 14.75
C ARG A 55 -5.60 -0.19 14.50
N LEU A 56 -6.05 -0.16 13.25
CA LEU A 56 -7.35 -0.69 12.87
C LEU A 56 -7.43 -2.20 13.06
N LYS A 57 -6.43 -2.96 12.60
CA LYS A 57 -6.38 -4.44 12.77
C LYS A 57 -6.29 -4.85 14.23
N GLY A 58 -5.55 -4.10 15.05
CA GLY A 58 -5.50 -4.33 16.49
C GLY A 58 -6.88 -4.14 17.14
N ARG A 59 -7.60 -3.08 16.80
CA ARG A 59 -8.90 -2.75 17.40
C ARG A 59 -10.08 -3.55 16.81
N PHE A 60 -10.05 -3.86 15.52
CA PHE A 60 -11.12 -4.54 14.80
C PHE A 60 -10.63 -5.88 14.25
N PRO A 61 -10.64 -6.95 15.05
CA PRO A 61 -10.19 -8.28 14.61
C PRO A 61 -10.90 -8.80 13.37
N SER A 62 -12.14 -8.35 13.11
CA SER A 62 -12.89 -8.65 11.89
C SER A 62 -12.17 -8.25 10.60
N LEU A 63 -11.21 -7.30 10.64
CA LEU A 63 -10.35 -6.98 9.51
C LEU A 63 -9.33 -8.07 9.18
N LYS A 64 -8.94 -8.90 10.16
CA LYS A 64 -8.04 -10.04 9.93
C LYS A 64 -8.77 -11.22 9.29
N GLU A 65 -10.07 -11.31 9.56
CA GLU A 65 -10.97 -12.34 9.03
C GLU A 65 -11.67 -11.92 7.72
N MET A 66 -11.43 -10.69 7.26
CA MET A 66 -11.85 -10.24 5.94
C MET A 66 -11.00 -10.97 4.90
N GLY A 67 -11.60 -11.99 4.26
CA GLY A 67 -10.97 -12.75 3.18
C GLY A 67 -10.74 -11.92 1.92
N ILE A 68 -10.62 -12.59 0.77
CA ILE A 68 -10.47 -11.91 -0.51
C ILE A 68 -11.75 -11.11 -0.83
N HIS A 69 -11.59 -9.84 -1.20
CA HIS A 69 -12.69 -8.96 -1.60
C HIS A 69 -12.61 -8.59 -3.08
N ASP A 70 -13.65 -8.95 -3.84
CA ASP A 70 -13.71 -8.60 -5.27
C ASP A 70 -14.16 -7.16 -5.51
N ASN A 71 -14.88 -6.57 -4.55
CA ASN A 71 -15.36 -5.19 -4.64
C ASN A 71 -14.47 -4.25 -3.82
N MET A 72 -13.43 -3.72 -4.46
CA MET A 72 -12.51 -2.76 -3.86
C MET A 72 -13.22 -1.49 -3.36
N THR A 73 -14.30 -1.05 -4.02
CA THR A 73 -15.06 0.14 -3.59
C THR A 73 -15.73 -0.09 -2.24
N GLU A 74 -16.34 -1.25 -2.04
CA GLU A 74 -16.93 -1.60 -0.75
C GLU A 74 -15.87 -1.78 0.33
N LEU A 75 -14.73 -2.41 -0.01
CA LEU A 75 -13.60 -2.51 0.92
C LEU A 75 -13.12 -1.12 1.38
N TYR A 76 -12.97 -0.16 0.47
CA TYR A 76 -12.58 1.20 0.82
C TYR A 76 -13.59 1.87 1.75
N LYS A 77 -14.90 1.73 1.50
CA LYS A 77 -15.94 2.26 2.39
C LYS A 77 -15.88 1.62 3.78
N VAL A 78 -15.62 0.31 3.86
CA VAL A 78 -15.46 -0.39 5.14
C VAL A 78 -14.25 0.15 5.90
N ILE A 79 -13.10 0.31 5.24
CA ILE A 79 -11.90 0.91 5.86
C ILE A 79 -12.18 2.34 6.34
N GLU A 80 -12.83 3.18 5.54
CA GLU A 80 -13.22 4.53 5.92
C GLU A 80 -14.15 4.54 7.13
N ALA A 81 -15.17 3.69 7.15
CA ALA A 81 -16.09 3.55 8.28
C ALA A 81 -15.36 3.13 9.56
N LEU A 82 -14.39 2.22 9.47
CA LEU A 82 -13.58 1.79 10.61
C LEU A 82 -12.64 2.89 11.12
N ILE A 83 -12.13 3.77 10.25
CA ILE A 83 -11.37 4.96 10.67
C ILE A 83 -12.28 5.91 11.47
N VAL A 84 -13.48 6.19 10.96
CA VAL A 84 -14.45 7.05 11.66
C VAL A 84 -14.82 6.45 13.02
N LEU A 85 -15.15 5.15 13.05
CA LEU A 85 -15.47 4.44 14.29
C LEU A 85 -14.29 4.42 15.27
N HIS A 86 -13.06 4.24 14.78
CA HIS A 86 -11.86 4.31 15.60
C HIS A 86 -11.72 5.65 16.31
N ASN A 87 -11.95 6.75 15.59
CA ASN A 87 -11.91 8.10 16.16
C ASN A 87 -13.00 8.31 17.21
N ILE A 88 -14.23 7.86 16.93
CA ILE A 88 -15.34 7.90 17.90
C ILE A 88 -14.95 7.15 19.18
N CYS A 89 -14.40 5.95 19.07
CA CYS A 89 -13.91 5.19 20.22
C CYS A 89 -12.80 5.92 21.00
N ILE A 90 -11.88 6.63 20.32
CA ILE A 90 -10.88 7.48 21.01
C ILE A 90 -11.59 8.60 21.79
N ASP A 91 -12.55 9.29 21.18
CA ASP A 91 -13.27 10.40 21.83
C ASP A 91 -14.06 9.93 23.06
N PHE A 92 -14.60 8.71 23.02
CA PHE A 92 -15.26 8.06 24.16
C PHE A 92 -14.29 7.44 25.17
N ASN A 93 -12.97 7.59 24.96
CA ASN A 93 -11.92 7.01 25.80
C ASN A 93 -12.07 5.48 25.95
N ASP A 94 -12.54 4.82 24.88
CA ASP A 94 -12.61 3.38 24.77
C ASP A 94 -11.21 2.77 24.81
N ARG A 95 -11.07 1.67 25.55
CA ARG A 95 -9.79 1.01 25.81
C ARG A 95 -9.69 -0.25 24.98
N PRO A 96 -8.92 -0.22 23.88
CA PRO A 96 -8.83 -1.36 22.99
C PRO A 96 -8.17 -2.57 23.67
N GLU A 97 -7.43 -2.36 24.76
CA GLU A 97 -6.82 -3.43 25.57
C GLU A 97 -7.85 -4.39 26.20
N TYR A 98 -9.13 -4.01 26.24
CA TYR A 98 -10.21 -4.88 26.72
C TYR A 98 -10.81 -5.76 25.61
N ILE A 99 -10.42 -5.56 24.36
CA ILE A 99 -10.82 -6.41 23.25
C ILE A 99 -9.98 -7.68 23.31
N TRP A 100 -10.65 -8.83 23.37
CA TRP A 100 -10.02 -10.14 23.63
C TRP A 100 -8.89 -10.51 22.65
N ALA A 101 -8.97 -10.03 21.40
CA ALA A 101 -7.98 -10.24 20.34
C ALA A 101 -7.16 -8.97 20.02
N PHE A 102 -7.13 -8.00 20.92
CA PHE A 102 -6.31 -6.81 20.73
C PHE A 102 -4.83 -7.16 20.71
N ASP A 103 -4.17 -6.81 19.61
CA ASP A 103 -2.72 -6.88 19.51
C ASP A 103 -2.16 -5.49 19.11
N PRO A 104 -1.54 -4.74 20.04
CA PRO A 104 -0.92 -3.46 19.73
C PRO A 104 0.35 -3.61 18.89
N LYS A 105 0.90 -4.82 18.82
CA LYS A 105 2.12 -5.16 18.09
C LYS A 105 1.84 -6.02 16.87
N ASP A 106 0.57 -6.18 16.48
CA ASP A 106 0.13 -7.01 15.35
C ASP A 106 1.17 -6.86 14.24
N PRO A 107 1.99 -7.90 14.00
CA PRO A 107 3.08 -7.77 13.07
C PRO A 107 2.42 -7.37 11.76
N ILE A 108 2.92 -6.31 11.13
CA ILE A 108 2.75 -6.24 9.69
C ILE A 108 3.43 -7.54 9.25
N ARG A 109 2.64 -8.53 8.85
CA ARG A 109 3.15 -9.58 7.99
C ARG A 109 3.70 -8.80 6.81
N ASP A 110 4.99 -8.44 6.86
CA ASP A 110 5.76 -8.10 5.66
C ASP A 110 5.56 -9.34 4.82
N ASP A 111 4.58 -9.27 3.92
CA ASP A 111 3.97 -10.34 3.15
C ASP A 111 4.42 -11.72 3.63
N GLU A 112 3.56 -12.41 4.40
CA GLU A 112 3.64 -13.88 4.43
C GLU A 112 4.01 -14.30 3.02
N GLU A 113 5.13 -15.02 2.87
CA GLU A 113 5.52 -15.64 1.61
C GLU A 113 4.22 -16.15 1.01
N VAL A 114 3.66 -15.41 0.04
CA VAL A 114 2.44 -15.86 -0.61
C VAL A 114 2.96 -17.10 -1.29
N PRO A 115 2.57 -18.31 -0.84
CA PRO A 115 3.10 -19.51 -1.45
C PRO A 115 2.84 -19.34 -2.95
N GLU A 116 3.86 -19.58 -3.79
CA GLU A 116 3.73 -19.39 -5.25
C GLU A 116 2.49 -20.11 -5.81
N GLU A 117 1.95 -21.07 -5.05
CA GLU A 117 0.61 -21.62 -5.18
C GLU A 117 -0.07 -21.68 -3.80
N VAL A 118 -1.01 -20.76 -3.52
CA VAL A 118 -1.95 -20.98 -2.42
C VAL A 118 -3.00 -21.96 -2.92
N ASP A 119 -3.05 -23.15 -2.34
CA ASP A 119 -4.10 -24.14 -2.63
C ASP A 119 -5.46 -23.44 -2.45
N PRO A 120 -6.27 -23.31 -3.53
CA PRO A 120 -7.54 -22.59 -3.51
C PRO A 120 -8.52 -23.08 -2.45
N ASP A 121 -8.33 -24.29 -1.93
CA ASP A 121 -9.16 -24.88 -0.88
C ASP A 121 -8.78 -24.42 0.54
N THR A 122 -7.67 -23.70 0.72
CA THR A 122 -7.19 -23.23 2.04
C THR A 122 -7.57 -21.77 2.35
N LEU A 123 -7.87 -20.98 1.31
CA LEU A 123 -8.51 -19.67 1.48
C LEU A 123 -10.02 -19.91 1.56
N GLY A 124 -10.67 -19.36 2.58
CA GLY A 124 -12.12 -19.47 2.76
C GLY A 124 -12.91 -19.16 1.48
N GLU A 125 -14.17 -19.60 1.45
CA GLU A 125 -15.06 -19.61 0.27
C GLU A 125 -14.72 -18.51 -0.76
N ARG A 126 -14.26 -18.96 -1.94
CA ARG A 126 -14.03 -18.11 -3.10
C ARG A 126 -15.34 -17.44 -3.47
N ILE A 127 -15.54 -16.20 -3.02
CA ILE A 127 -16.61 -15.35 -3.54
C ILE A 127 -16.23 -15.08 -4.99
N VAL A 128 -17.08 -15.51 -5.93
CA VAL A 128 -16.85 -15.33 -7.37
C VAL A 128 -17.53 -14.02 -7.76
N GLY A 129 -16.87 -12.89 -7.52
CA GLY A 129 -17.19 -11.61 -8.12
C GLY A 129 -16.48 -11.48 -9.47
N GLN A 130 -17.23 -11.15 -10.52
CA GLN A 130 -16.62 -10.77 -11.80
C GLN A 130 -15.84 -9.46 -11.60
N THR A 131 -14.51 -9.54 -11.56
CA THR A 131 -13.67 -8.35 -11.70
C THR A 131 -13.74 -7.95 -13.17
N GLU A 132 -14.63 -7.01 -13.50
CA GLU A 132 -14.65 -6.35 -14.81
C GLU A 132 -13.41 -5.47 -14.93
N ASN A 133 -12.23 -6.06 -15.13
CA ASN A 133 -11.07 -5.30 -15.55
C ASN A 133 -11.28 -4.91 -17.03
N PRO A 134 -11.37 -3.63 -17.38
CA PRO A 134 -11.57 -3.21 -18.76
C PRO A 134 -10.51 -3.85 -19.67
N GLN A 135 -10.92 -4.42 -20.81
CA GLN A 135 -10.04 -5.20 -21.72
C GLN A 135 -8.77 -4.47 -22.22
N HIS A 136 -8.64 -3.17 -21.97
CA HIS A 136 -7.49 -2.35 -22.37
C HIS A 136 -6.39 -2.24 -21.31
N GLU A 137 -6.65 -2.64 -20.05
CA GLU A 137 -5.71 -2.54 -18.93
C GLU A 137 -4.71 -3.71 -18.94
N THR A 138 -3.83 -3.74 -19.96
CA THR A 138 -2.70 -4.67 -19.98
C THR A 138 -1.63 -4.28 -18.95
N ASP A 139 -0.82 -5.23 -18.48
CA ASP A 139 0.30 -4.96 -17.56
C ASP A 139 1.26 -3.86 -18.05
N ALA A 140 1.47 -3.77 -19.36
CA ALA A 140 2.30 -2.73 -19.97
C ALA A 140 1.62 -1.35 -19.84
N TRP A 141 0.32 -1.28 -20.15
CA TRP A 141 -0.47 -0.06 -20.00
C TRP A 141 -0.49 0.43 -18.55
N LEU A 142 -0.67 -0.47 -17.58
CA LEU A 142 -0.67 -0.12 -16.16
C LEU A 142 0.70 0.41 -15.69
N LYS A 143 1.80 -0.17 -16.19
CA LYS A 143 3.16 0.32 -15.89
C LYS A 143 3.37 1.73 -16.45
N ASP A 144 3.01 1.96 -17.70
CA ASP A 144 3.14 3.27 -18.34
C ASP A 144 2.29 4.31 -17.63
N ARG A 145 1.03 3.98 -17.31
CA ARG A 145 0.15 4.85 -16.54
C ARG A 145 0.69 5.14 -15.14
N GLY A 146 1.29 4.15 -14.49
CA GLY A 146 1.96 4.32 -13.19
C GLY A 146 3.15 5.27 -13.27
N HIS A 147 3.93 5.22 -14.35
CA HIS A 147 5.04 6.15 -14.58
C HIS A 147 4.54 7.59 -14.82
N GLU A 148 3.49 7.77 -15.63
CA GLU A 148 2.85 9.06 -15.86
C GLU A 148 2.34 9.67 -14.55
N MET A 149 1.56 8.90 -13.78
CA MET A 149 1.02 9.34 -12.50
C MET A 149 2.13 9.74 -11.52
N ARG A 150 3.25 9.02 -11.50
CA ARG A 150 4.41 9.38 -10.68
C ARG A 150 4.99 10.73 -11.08
N GLN A 151 5.09 11.01 -12.38
CA GLN A 151 5.60 12.31 -12.86
C GLN A 151 4.61 13.44 -12.58
N GLU A 152 3.32 13.23 -12.83
CA GLU A 152 2.27 14.20 -12.48
C GLU A 152 2.32 14.58 -10.99
N LEU A 153 2.51 13.60 -10.11
CA LEU A 153 2.64 13.83 -8.67
C LEU A 153 3.95 14.50 -8.28
N LEU A 154 5.07 14.16 -8.94
CA LEU A 154 6.35 14.83 -8.75
C LEU A 154 6.24 16.32 -9.11
N ASP A 155 5.65 16.62 -10.26
CA ASP A 155 5.44 17.99 -10.76
C ASP A 155 4.52 18.80 -9.86
N LYS A 156 3.42 18.19 -9.42
CA LYS A 156 2.42 18.86 -8.58
C LYS A 156 2.92 19.12 -7.16
N LEU A 157 3.56 18.13 -6.52
CA LEU A 157 3.91 18.21 -5.09
C LEU A 157 5.32 18.77 -4.86
N PHE A 158 6.21 18.64 -5.85
CA PHE A 158 7.61 19.05 -5.76
C PHE A 158 7.99 19.83 -7.01
N PRO A 159 7.44 21.03 -7.28
CA PRO A 159 7.77 21.78 -8.48
C PRO A 159 9.27 22.14 -8.54
N ILE A 160 9.87 22.08 -9.74
CA ILE A 160 11.33 22.20 -9.92
C ILE A 160 11.89 23.55 -9.46
N GLU A 161 11.07 24.59 -9.46
CA GLU A 161 11.39 25.93 -9.01
C GLU A 161 11.79 25.98 -7.53
N ASN A 162 11.36 25.00 -6.73
CA ASN A 162 11.63 24.91 -5.30
C ASN A 162 12.98 24.21 -4.95
N PHE A 163 13.73 23.77 -5.96
CA PHE A 163 14.98 23.00 -5.81
C PHE A 163 16.16 23.68 -6.46
#